data_AF-A0A9E5LDN4-F1
#
_entry.id   AF-A0A9E5LDN4-F1
#
_cell.length_a   1.000
_cell.length_b   1.000
_cell.length_c   1.000
_cell.angle_alpha   90.00
_cell.angle_beta   90.00
_cell.angle_gamma   90.00
#
_symmetry.space_group_name_H-M   'P 1'
#
loop_
_entity.id
_entity.type
_entity.pdbx_description
1 polymer ?
#
loop_
_entity_poly.entity_id
_entity_poly.type
_entity_poly.pdbx_seq_one_letter_code
_entity_poly.pdbx_strand_id
1 'polypeptide(L)'
;IYDGGSNKFAIEAAKETVLATRQSLISVEQNVLLDAVQAYMDVRRETETVALRQNNLRVIQEELRAAQDRFDVGEVTKTDVALAEARFASSLAQLEAAKGALQQAKARYMQAVGVTANGLSTPPSLPKLPDSVAAAQSVAVRNHPAMRQIQHAIKAADLNIARAKTASGPTATIGGSYGIARTNNSKATEPGSISLNIRGPIYTGGNIPSVIRKAQAQKEAQVANLHVSKRQIEQAAATSYALLDMARASRKATEEQIRASQVAFEGTKEEATLGARTTLDVLNAEQDLLNAKASLISALADEQVAAYRLLAQMGQLTVDHLNLPVQKYDPDAYYNHVKNAPAASDQGKALDRVLKALGQE
;
A
#
# COMPACT_ATOMS: atom_id res chain seq x y z
N ILE A 1 -26.35 7.56 36.28
CA ILE A 1 -26.01 8.76 37.09
C ILE A 1 -24.60 8.64 37.63
N TYR A 2 -24.26 7.55 38.30
CA TYR A 2 -22.90 7.30 38.80
C TYR A 2 -22.51 5.85 38.58
N ASP A 3 -21.33 5.61 38.03
CA ASP A 3 -20.79 4.27 37.75
C ASP A 3 -19.29 4.18 38.07
N GLY A 4 -18.81 5.08 38.95
CA GLY A 4 -17.40 5.21 39.26
C GLY A 4 -16.53 5.69 38.10
N GLY A 5 -17.13 6.25 37.03
CA GLY A 5 -16.43 6.68 35.83
C GLY A 5 -16.29 5.59 34.76
N SER A 6 -16.98 4.44 34.91
CA SER A 6 -16.92 3.32 33.96
C SER A 6 -17.22 3.76 32.54
N ASN A 7 -18.31 4.52 32.35
CA ASN A 7 -18.73 5.05 31.05
C ASN A 7 -17.73 6.08 30.52
N LYS A 8 -17.15 6.92 31.38
CA LYS A 8 -16.12 7.88 30.98
C LYS A 8 -14.91 7.15 30.40
N PHE A 9 -14.36 6.18 31.12
CA PHE A 9 -13.22 5.38 30.65
C PHE A 9 -13.58 4.54 29.41
N ALA A 10 -14.82 4.04 29.31
CA ALA A 10 -15.28 3.33 28.11
C ALA A 10 -15.28 4.26 26.88
N ILE A 11 -15.78 5.49 27.03
CA ILE A 11 -15.77 6.50 25.96
C ILE A 11 -14.33 6.88 25.58
N GLU A 12 -13.45 7.10 26.55
CA GLU A 12 -12.04 7.43 26.29
C GLU A 12 -11.32 6.26 25.60
N ALA A 13 -11.54 5.02 26.03
CA ALA A 13 -10.96 3.84 25.38
C ALA A 13 -11.46 3.66 23.94
N ALA A 14 -12.74 3.94 23.70
CA ALA A 14 -13.30 3.95 22.35
C ALA A 14 -12.68 5.06 21.48
N LYS A 15 -12.43 6.25 22.03
CA LYS A 15 -11.72 7.34 21.31
C LYS A 15 -10.30 6.93 20.92
N GLU A 16 -9.54 6.34 21.84
CA GLU A 16 -8.20 5.81 21.53
C GLU A 16 -8.26 4.70 20.47
N THR A 17 -9.30 3.86 20.48
CA THR A 17 -9.51 2.83 19.45
C THR A 17 -9.78 3.47 18.08
N VAL A 18 -10.58 4.53 18.00
CA VAL A 18 -10.79 5.31 16.76
C VAL A 18 -9.48 5.90 16.25
N LEU A 19 -8.66 6.47 17.14
CA LEU A 19 -7.34 7.00 16.76
C LEU A 19 -6.40 5.89 16.24
N ALA A 20 -6.42 4.70 16.85
CA ALA A 20 -5.69 3.54 16.34
C ALA A 20 -6.17 3.14 14.94
N THR A 21 -7.48 3.09 14.70
CA THR A 21 -8.06 2.79 13.38
C THR A 21 -7.68 3.84 12.33
N ARG A 22 -7.59 5.12 12.70
CA ARG A 22 -7.09 6.17 11.80
C ARG A 22 -5.64 5.93 11.37
N GLN A 23 -4.78 5.47 12.28
CA GLN A 23 -3.42 5.09 11.90
C GLN A 23 -3.40 3.85 10.99
N SER A 24 -4.30 2.89 11.20
CA SER A 24 -4.47 1.77 10.27
C SER A 24 -4.91 2.24 8.88
N LEU A 25 -5.78 3.25 8.79
CA LEU A 25 -6.19 3.84 7.51
C LEU A 25 -5.00 4.47 6.77
N ILE A 26 -4.12 5.20 7.47
CA ILE A 26 -2.89 5.73 6.87
C ILE A 26 -2.00 4.59 6.36
N SER A 27 -1.94 3.45 7.06
CA SER A 27 -1.21 2.28 6.55
C SER A 27 -1.81 1.73 5.25
N VAL A 28 -3.14 1.71 5.12
CA VAL A 28 -3.82 1.31 3.89
C VAL A 28 -3.56 2.31 2.76
N GLU A 29 -3.62 3.61 3.06
CA GLU A 29 -3.27 4.67 2.11
C GLU A 29 -1.86 4.47 1.54
N GLN A 30 -0.86 4.21 2.39
CA GLN A 30 0.51 3.95 1.94
C GLN A 30 0.60 2.73 1.02
N ASN A 31 -0.12 1.65 1.32
CA ASN A 31 -0.12 0.45 0.47
C ASN A 31 -0.75 0.75 -0.90
N VAL A 32 -1.90 1.44 -0.92
CA VAL A 32 -2.57 1.82 -2.17
C VAL A 32 -1.68 2.74 -3.02
N LEU A 33 -1.02 3.72 -2.40
CA LEU A 33 -0.09 4.61 -3.10
C LEU A 33 1.12 3.85 -3.64
N LEU A 34 1.68 2.89 -2.89
CA LEU A 34 2.80 2.08 -3.35
C LEU A 34 2.40 1.16 -4.52
N ASP A 35 1.23 0.53 -4.44
CA ASP A 35 0.69 -0.32 -5.51
C ASP A 35 0.47 0.49 -6.78
N ALA A 36 -0.04 1.72 -6.67
CA ALA A 36 -0.21 2.63 -7.80
C ALA A 36 1.15 3.03 -8.42
N VAL A 37 2.15 3.34 -7.60
CA VAL A 37 3.53 3.62 -8.07
C VAL A 37 4.11 2.41 -8.81
N GLN A 38 3.97 1.20 -8.25
CA GLN A 38 4.49 -0.01 -8.87
C GLN A 38 3.81 -0.28 -10.21
N ALA A 39 2.48 -0.19 -10.27
CA ALA A 39 1.74 -0.39 -11.51
C ALA A 39 2.08 0.66 -12.57
N TYR A 40 2.30 1.92 -12.17
CA TYR A 40 2.75 2.98 -13.07
C TYR A 40 4.12 2.67 -13.68
N MET A 41 5.09 2.30 -12.84
CA MET A 41 6.44 2.00 -13.28
C MET A 41 6.50 0.72 -14.13
N ASP A 42 5.68 -0.28 -13.83
CA ASP A 42 5.54 -1.49 -14.63
C ASP A 42 5.07 -1.16 -16.06
N VAL A 43 3.96 -0.40 -16.22
CA VAL A 43 3.48 -0.03 -17.57
C VAL A 43 4.54 0.73 -18.35
N ARG A 44 5.26 1.65 -17.69
CA ARG A 44 6.32 2.42 -18.34
C ARG A 44 7.48 1.52 -18.76
N ARG A 45 7.98 0.65 -17.87
CA ARG A 45 9.03 -0.32 -18.18
C ARG A 45 8.65 -1.19 -19.37
N GLU A 46 7.45 -1.76 -19.36
CA GLU A 46 7.00 -2.64 -20.44
C GLU A 46 6.77 -1.87 -21.76
N THR A 47 6.35 -0.61 -21.71
CA THR A 47 6.22 0.24 -22.90
C THR A 47 7.58 0.48 -23.56
N GLU A 48 8.59 0.87 -22.78
CA GLU A 48 9.96 1.05 -23.27
C GLU A 48 10.56 -0.28 -23.76
N THR A 49 10.24 -1.39 -23.10
CA THR A 49 10.70 -2.72 -23.51
C THR A 49 10.10 -3.14 -24.85
N VAL A 50 8.81 -2.90 -25.06
CA VAL A 50 8.17 -3.15 -26.37
C VAL A 50 8.81 -2.28 -27.45
N ALA A 51 9.05 -0.99 -27.18
CA ALA A 51 9.72 -0.10 -28.13
C ALA A 51 11.14 -0.58 -28.48
N LEU A 52 11.91 -1.00 -27.49
CA LEU A 52 13.25 -1.57 -27.67
C LEU A 52 13.21 -2.86 -28.51
N ARG A 53 12.31 -3.80 -28.19
CA ARG A 53 12.16 -5.07 -28.93
C ARG A 53 11.65 -4.86 -30.36
N GLN A 54 10.80 -3.87 -30.58
CA GLN A 54 10.31 -3.51 -31.91
C GLN A 54 11.42 -2.92 -32.78
N ASN A 55 12.29 -2.08 -32.21
CA ASN A 55 13.47 -1.58 -32.89
C ASN A 55 14.45 -2.71 -33.22
N ASN A 56 14.70 -3.63 -32.28
CA ASN A 56 15.53 -4.82 -32.53
C ASN A 56 15.00 -5.68 -33.69
N LEU A 57 13.69 -5.97 -33.70
CA LEU A 57 13.08 -6.76 -34.77
C LEU A 57 13.30 -6.11 -36.14
N ARG A 58 13.20 -4.77 -36.23
CA ARG A 58 13.45 -4.03 -37.48
C ARG A 58 14.89 -4.19 -37.93
N VAL A 59 15.86 -4.11 -37.03
CA VAL A 59 17.29 -4.27 -37.37
C VAL A 59 17.56 -5.71 -37.84
N ILE A 60 17.11 -6.71 -37.09
CA ILE A 60 17.30 -8.13 -37.44
C ILE A 60 16.60 -8.49 -38.77
N GLN A 61 15.49 -7.83 -39.10
CA GLN A 61 14.82 -8.00 -40.39
C GLN A 61 15.70 -7.50 -41.56
N GLU A 62 16.36 -6.35 -41.40
CA GLU A 62 17.30 -5.84 -42.41
C GLU A 62 18.55 -6.73 -42.52
N GLU A 63 19.07 -7.23 -41.40
CA GLU A 63 20.20 -8.18 -41.40
C GLU A 63 19.85 -9.50 -42.10
N LEU A 64 18.65 -10.03 -41.87
CA LEU A 64 18.16 -11.22 -42.59
C LEU A 64 18.09 -10.96 -44.10
N ARG A 65 17.56 -9.81 -44.51
CA ARG A 65 17.49 -9.43 -45.93
C ARG A 65 18.89 -9.32 -46.55
N ALA A 66 19.82 -8.66 -45.85
CA ALA A 66 21.20 -8.53 -46.30
C ALA A 66 21.89 -9.90 -46.41
N ALA A 67 21.65 -10.82 -45.47
CA ALA A 67 22.18 -12.18 -45.53
C ALA A 67 21.63 -12.97 -46.73
N GLN A 68 20.34 -12.81 -47.05
CA GLN A 68 19.71 -13.41 -48.24
C GLN A 68 20.32 -12.85 -49.53
N ASP A 69 20.42 -11.52 -49.65
CA ASP A 69 20.97 -10.86 -50.84
C ASP A 69 22.44 -11.28 -51.09
N ARG A 70 23.25 -11.39 -50.02
CA ARG A 70 24.63 -11.89 -50.10
C ARG A 70 24.74 -13.37 -50.44
N PHE A 71 23.78 -14.18 -50.00
CA PHE A 71 23.74 -15.61 -50.33
C PHE A 71 23.46 -15.82 -51.82
N ASP A 72 22.55 -15.02 -52.38
CA ASP A 72 22.16 -15.10 -53.80
C ASP A 72 23.32 -14.76 -54.75
N VAL A 73 24.26 -13.92 -54.33
CA VAL A 73 25.51 -13.61 -55.06
C VAL A 73 26.69 -14.53 -54.67
N GLY A 74 26.47 -15.48 -53.75
CA GLY A 74 27.46 -16.46 -53.32
C GLY A 74 28.52 -15.97 -52.33
N GLU A 75 28.29 -14.83 -51.66
CA GLU A 75 29.24 -14.22 -50.71
C GLU A 75 29.17 -14.88 -49.32
N VAL A 76 28.00 -15.38 -48.91
CA VAL A 76 27.78 -16.05 -47.60
C VAL A 76 27.20 -17.45 -47.77
N THR A 77 27.20 -18.25 -46.70
CA THR A 77 26.72 -19.63 -46.73
C THR A 77 25.24 -19.75 -46.36
N LYS A 78 24.61 -20.88 -46.73
CA LYS A 78 23.24 -21.21 -46.29
C LYS A 78 23.11 -21.24 -44.75
N THR A 79 24.20 -21.56 -44.05
CA THR A 79 24.26 -21.56 -42.58
C THR A 79 24.07 -20.15 -42.02
N ASP A 80 24.64 -19.14 -42.66
CA ASP A 80 24.53 -17.73 -42.23
C ASP A 80 23.10 -17.22 -42.39
N VAL A 81 22.44 -17.56 -43.51
CA VAL A 81 21.01 -17.24 -43.72
C VAL A 81 20.14 -17.93 -42.68
N ALA A 82 20.34 -19.23 -42.43
CA ALA A 82 19.57 -19.97 -41.44
C ALA A 82 19.75 -19.42 -40.01
N LEU A 83 20.95 -18.92 -39.68
CA LEU A 83 21.22 -18.25 -38.41
C LEU A 83 20.46 -16.92 -38.30
N ALA A 84 20.44 -16.11 -39.35
CA ALA A 84 19.67 -14.86 -39.39
C ALA A 84 18.16 -15.13 -39.28
N GLU A 85 17.64 -16.16 -39.95
CA GLU A 85 16.23 -16.59 -39.84
C GLU A 85 15.89 -16.99 -38.39
N ALA A 86 16.76 -17.76 -37.74
CA ALA A 86 16.58 -18.15 -36.35
C ALA A 86 16.56 -16.94 -35.39
N ARG A 87 17.41 -15.94 -35.62
CA ARG A 87 17.43 -14.68 -34.83
C ARG A 87 16.18 -13.85 -35.07
N PHE A 88 15.71 -13.75 -36.31
CA PHE A 88 14.46 -13.07 -36.64
C PHE A 88 13.27 -13.70 -35.92
N ALA A 89 13.13 -15.04 -35.99
CA ALA A 89 12.08 -15.76 -35.30
C ALA A 89 12.17 -15.58 -33.77
N SER A 90 13.38 -15.60 -33.20
CA SER A 90 13.60 -15.34 -31.77
C SER A 90 13.20 -13.93 -31.36
N SER A 91 13.58 -12.91 -32.15
CA SER A 91 13.22 -11.52 -31.88
C SER A 91 11.71 -11.28 -31.99
N LEU A 92 11.04 -11.94 -32.94
CA LEU A 92 9.59 -11.90 -33.07
C LEU A 92 8.91 -12.47 -31.82
N ALA A 93 9.35 -13.64 -31.35
CA ALA A 93 8.83 -14.25 -30.13
C ALA A 93 9.03 -13.35 -28.90
N GLN A 94 10.20 -12.71 -28.76
CA GLN A 94 10.47 -11.77 -27.67
C GLN A 94 9.59 -10.50 -27.73
N LEU A 95 9.31 -9.98 -28.92
CA LEU A 95 8.41 -8.85 -29.10
C LEU A 95 6.98 -9.21 -28.68
N GLU A 96 6.48 -10.37 -29.10
CA GLU A 96 5.14 -10.82 -28.70
C GLU A 96 5.04 -11.08 -27.20
N ALA A 97 6.08 -11.64 -26.58
CA ALA A 97 6.16 -11.77 -25.13
C ALA A 97 6.12 -10.40 -24.41
N ALA A 98 6.87 -9.41 -24.91
CA ALA A 98 6.87 -8.05 -24.35
C ALA A 98 5.50 -7.36 -24.52
N LYS A 99 4.82 -7.54 -25.65
CA LYS A 99 3.44 -7.04 -25.84
C LYS A 99 2.46 -7.67 -24.85
N GLY A 100 2.59 -8.97 -24.60
CA GLY A 100 1.81 -9.68 -23.58
C GLY A 100 2.07 -9.15 -22.17
N ALA A 101 3.34 -8.91 -21.81
CA ALA A 101 3.73 -8.31 -20.52
C ALA A 101 3.17 -6.89 -20.36
N LEU A 102 3.24 -6.06 -21.40
CA LEU A 102 2.63 -4.73 -21.42
C LEU A 102 1.11 -4.78 -21.19
N GLN A 103 0.41 -5.75 -21.80
CA GLN A 103 -1.02 -5.91 -21.60
C GLN A 103 -1.35 -6.30 -20.15
N GLN A 104 -0.54 -7.18 -19.53
CA GLN A 104 -0.68 -7.52 -18.12
C GLN A 104 -0.42 -6.31 -17.20
N ALA A 105 0.62 -5.52 -17.50
CA ALA A 105 0.94 -4.31 -16.75
C ALA A 105 -0.20 -3.28 -16.84
N LYS A 106 -0.79 -3.09 -18.02
CA LYS A 106 -1.96 -2.22 -18.22
C LYS A 106 -3.18 -2.69 -17.42
N ALA A 107 -3.42 -4.00 -17.34
CA ALA A 107 -4.50 -4.56 -16.54
C ALA A 107 -4.29 -4.33 -15.02
N ARG A 108 -3.05 -4.51 -14.53
CA ARG A 108 -2.70 -4.19 -13.13
C ARG A 108 -2.85 -2.70 -12.83
N TYR A 109 -2.45 -1.84 -13.77
CA TYR A 109 -2.66 -0.39 -13.64
C TYR A 109 -4.13 -0.01 -13.58
N MET A 110 -4.98 -0.61 -14.44
CA MET A 110 -6.42 -0.40 -14.39
C MET A 110 -7.01 -0.83 -13.03
N GLN A 111 -6.53 -1.93 -12.45
CA GLN A 111 -6.96 -2.38 -11.12
C GLN A 111 -6.52 -1.40 -10.02
N ALA A 112 -5.28 -0.93 -10.04
CA ALA A 112 -4.71 -0.10 -8.98
C ALA A 112 -5.21 1.35 -9.03
N VAL A 113 -5.32 1.94 -10.23
CA VAL A 113 -5.64 3.36 -10.44
C VAL A 113 -7.09 3.58 -10.88
N GLY A 114 -7.74 2.57 -11.47
CA GLY A 114 -9.13 2.65 -11.94
C GLY A 114 -9.31 3.29 -13.32
N VAL A 115 -8.22 3.69 -13.99
CA VAL A 115 -8.25 4.27 -15.35
C VAL A 115 -7.26 3.57 -16.27
N THR A 116 -7.51 3.60 -17.57
CA THR A 116 -6.60 3.02 -18.55
C THR A 116 -5.31 3.84 -18.65
N ALA A 117 -4.17 3.16 -18.76
CA ALA A 117 -2.88 3.83 -18.92
C ALA A 117 -2.72 4.38 -20.34
N ASN A 118 -2.96 5.68 -20.52
CA ASN A 118 -2.79 6.38 -21.79
C ASN A 118 -1.68 7.44 -21.66
N GLY A 119 -0.55 7.24 -22.36
CA GLY A 119 0.51 8.24 -22.49
C GLY A 119 1.09 8.70 -21.14
N LEU A 120 1.57 7.74 -20.33
CA LEU A 120 2.16 8.04 -19.03
C LEU A 120 3.35 9.01 -19.17
N SER A 121 3.40 10.02 -18.30
CA SER A 121 4.48 11.02 -18.30
C SER A 121 5.79 10.44 -17.75
N THR A 122 6.87 11.19 -17.88
CA THR A 122 8.13 10.84 -17.20
C THR A 122 7.92 11.03 -15.69
N PRO A 123 8.25 10.03 -14.85
CA PRO A 123 8.14 10.14 -13.41
C PRO A 123 9.04 11.28 -12.91
N PRO A 124 8.64 11.93 -11.82
CA PRO A 124 9.42 12.99 -11.21
C PRO A 124 10.76 12.45 -10.70
N SER A 125 11.69 13.36 -10.42
CA SER A 125 12.92 13.03 -9.70
C SER A 125 12.62 12.28 -8.40
N LEU A 126 13.55 11.42 -7.99
CA LEU A 126 13.44 10.69 -6.73
C LEU A 126 13.14 11.64 -5.55
N PRO A 127 12.29 11.22 -4.61
CA PRO A 127 12.03 11.99 -3.41
C PRO A 127 13.30 12.14 -2.56
N LYS A 128 13.31 13.12 -1.65
CA LYS A 128 14.39 13.25 -0.65
C LYS A 128 14.31 12.06 0.29
N LEU A 129 15.38 11.28 0.35
CA LEU A 129 15.50 10.09 1.19
C LEU A 129 16.65 10.26 2.18
N PRO A 130 16.63 9.55 3.33
CA PRO A 130 17.75 9.57 4.26
C PRO A 130 19.04 9.06 3.63
N ASP A 131 20.17 9.55 4.10
CA ASP A 131 21.51 9.17 3.60
C ASP A 131 22.11 7.95 4.31
N SER A 132 21.41 7.35 5.27
CA SER A 132 21.88 6.16 5.97
C SER A 132 20.75 5.26 6.47
N VAL A 133 21.07 3.98 6.63
CA VAL A 133 20.17 2.97 7.23
C VAL A 133 19.71 3.40 8.61
N ALA A 134 20.63 3.88 9.46
CA ALA A 134 20.31 4.32 10.82
C ALA A 134 19.35 5.52 10.82
N ALA A 135 19.53 6.47 9.90
CA ALA A 135 18.60 7.58 9.73
C ALA A 135 17.22 7.07 9.31
N ALA A 136 17.14 6.19 8.31
CA ALA A 136 15.88 5.59 7.85
C ALA A 136 15.13 4.84 8.96
N GLN A 137 15.82 3.99 9.73
CA GLN A 137 15.24 3.28 10.87
C GLN A 137 14.72 4.25 11.94
N SER A 138 15.49 5.30 12.26
CA SER A 138 15.08 6.29 13.26
C SER A 138 13.81 7.05 12.84
N VAL A 139 13.65 7.34 11.54
CA VAL A 139 12.47 8.01 10.99
C VAL A 139 11.29 7.04 10.99
N ALA A 140 11.51 5.79 10.55
CA ALA A 140 10.48 4.75 10.53
C ALA A 140 9.90 4.51 11.92
N VAL A 141 10.71 4.26 12.95
CA VAL A 141 10.20 4.00 14.30
C VAL A 141 9.39 5.18 14.87
N ARG A 142 9.75 6.42 14.50
CA ARG A 142 9.06 7.63 14.98
C ARG A 142 7.73 7.89 14.27
N ASN A 143 7.68 7.67 12.96
CA ASN A 143 6.57 8.13 12.13
C ASN A 143 5.65 7.01 11.64
N HIS A 144 6.07 5.74 11.71
CA HIS A 144 5.32 4.65 11.10
C HIS A 144 3.91 4.49 11.71
N PRO A 145 2.84 4.47 10.90
CA PRO A 145 1.46 4.40 11.39
C PRO A 145 1.18 3.19 12.30
N ALA A 146 1.70 2.00 11.96
CA ALA A 146 1.60 0.82 12.82
C ALA A 146 2.14 1.02 14.26
N MET A 147 3.23 1.80 14.44
CA MET A 147 3.72 2.12 15.80
C MET A 147 2.71 3.00 16.55
N ARG A 148 2.18 4.03 15.88
CA ARG A 148 1.19 4.93 16.46
C ARG A 148 -0.12 4.19 16.77
N GLN A 149 -0.54 3.26 15.92
CA GLN A 149 -1.70 2.39 16.13
C GLN A 149 -1.54 1.58 17.42
N ILE A 150 -0.41 0.92 17.62
CA ILE A 150 -0.16 0.11 18.82
C ILE A 150 -0.08 0.99 20.08
N GLN A 151 0.53 2.18 19.98
CA GLN A 151 0.54 3.14 21.09
C GLN A 151 -0.87 3.54 21.53
N HIS A 152 -1.78 3.81 20.59
CA HIS A 152 -3.19 4.07 20.88
C HIS A 152 -3.89 2.83 21.45
N ALA A 153 -3.58 1.62 20.96
CA ALA A 153 -4.12 0.38 21.52
C ALA A 153 -3.68 0.13 22.97
N ILE A 154 -2.43 0.45 23.32
CA ILE A 154 -1.93 0.37 24.71
C ILE A 154 -2.66 1.37 25.60
N LYS A 155 -2.87 2.61 25.15
CA LYS A 155 -3.66 3.61 25.89
C LYS A 155 -5.10 3.16 26.10
N ALA A 156 -5.74 2.57 25.08
CA ALA A 156 -7.06 1.98 25.22
C ALA A 156 -7.08 0.83 26.24
N ALA A 157 -6.05 -0.02 26.26
CA ALA A 157 -5.91 -1.09 27.25
C ALA A 157 -5.75 -0.52 28.68
N ASP A 158 -4.97 0.55 28.85
CA ASP A 158 -4.84 1.26 30.13
C ASP A 158 -6.18 1.81 30.65
N LEU A 159 -6.96 2.44 29.78
CA LEU A 159 -8.29 2.94 30.11
C LEU A 159 -9.25 1.79 30.43
N ASN A 160 -9.14 0.64 29.76
CA ASN A 160 -9.91 -0.55 30.07
C ASN A 160 -9.54 -1.17 31.43
N ILE A 161 -8.28 -1.08 31.86
CA ILE A 161 -7.87 -1.45 33.23
C ILE A 161 -8.51 -0.49 34.24
N ALA A 162 -8.46 0.82 33.98
CA ALA A 162 -9.12 1.82 34.84
C ALA A 162 -10.62 1.57 34.95
N ARG A 163 -11.28 1.27 33.82
CA ARG A 163 -12.69 0.84 33.75
C ARG A 163 -12.96 -0.45 34.54
N ALA A 164 -12.11 -1.46 34.42
CA ALA A 164 -12.26 -2.71 35.17
C ALA A 164 -12.16 -2.48 36.68
N LYS A 165 -11.31 -1.54 37.12
CA LYS A 165 -11.21 -1.14 38.53
C LYS A 165 -12.48 -0.46 39.05
N THR A 166 -13.27 0.22 38.21
CA THR A 166 -14.53 0.84 38.68
C THR A 166 -15.58 -0.20 39.08
N ALA A 167 -15.45 -1.45 38.62
CA ALA A 167 -16.37 -2.53 38.96
C ALA A 167 -16.36 -2.92 40.44
N SER A 168 -15.35 -2.51 41.22
CA SER A 168 -15.34 -2.69 42.68
C SER A 168 -16.12 -1.61 43.44
N GLY A 169 -16.53 -0.52 42.78
CA GLY A 169 -17.31 0.55 43.38
C GLY A 169 -18.82 0.33 43.27
N PRO A 170 -19.62 1.08 44.05
CA PRO A 170 -21.08 1.10 43.87
C PRO A 170 -21.46 1.83 42.57
N THR A 171 -22.61 1.46 42.02
CA THR A 171 -23.24 2.09 40.86
C THR A 171 -24.60 2.64 41.29
N ALA A 172 -24.99 3.79 40.73
CA ALA A 172 -26.29 4.42 40.99
C ALA A 172 -27.00 4.72 39.67
N THR A 173 -28.19 4.13 39.51
CA THR A 173 -29.08 4.31 38.36
C THR A 173 -30.38 4.94 38.81
N ILE A 174 -30.90 5.87 38.00
CA ILE A 174 -32.27 6.38 38.16
C ILE A 174 -33.11 5.80 37.03
N GLY A 175 -34.30 5.33 37.37
CA GLY A 175 -35.30 4.88 36.41
C GLY A 175 -36.60 5.62 36.66
N GLY A 176 -37.19 6.16 35.60
CA GLY A 176 -38.54 6.71 35.62
C GLY A 176 -39.42 5.90 34.69
N SER A 177 -40.65 5.62 35.10
CA SER A 177 -41.69 5.08 34.22
C SER A 177 -42.92 5.97 34.32
N TYR A 178 -43.57 6.17 33.18
CA TYR A 178 -44.85 6.83 33.07
C TYR A 178 -45.65 6.08 32.01
N GLY A 179 -46.90 5.75 32.31
CA GLY A 179 -47.74 5.00 31.39
C GLY A 179 -49.21 5.24 31.65
N ILE A 180 -50.03 4.71 30.76
CA ILE A 180 -51.49 4.74 30.89
C ILE A 180 -51.94 3.30 31.07
N ALA A 181 -52.53 2.99 32.22
CA ALA A 181 -53.10 1.71 32.52
C ALA A 181 -54.63 1.79 32.40
N ARG A 182 -55.21 0.91 31.58
CA ARG A 182 -56.67 0.72 31.50
C ARG A 182 -57.00 -0.71 31.87
N THR A 183 -57.84 -0.87 32.87
CA THR A 183 -58.48 -2.16 33.21
C THR A 183 -59.93 -2.08 32.72
N ASN A 184 -60.45 -3.17 32.11
CA ASN A 184 -61.77 -3.19 31.46
C ASN A 184 -62.85 -2.52 32.32
N ASN A 185 -63.55 -1.54 31.72
CA ASN A 185 -64.60 -0.71 32.32
C ASN A 185 -64.21 0.27 33.44
N SER A 186 -62.92 0.59 33.62
CA SER A 186 -62.45 1.58 34.61
C SER A 186 -61.90 2.87 33.95
N LYS A 187 -61.93 4.01 34.67
CA LYS A 187 -61.22 5.24 34.23
C LYS A 187 -59.73 4.94 34.04
N ALA A 188 -59.14 5.48 32.98
CA ALA A 188 -57.72 5.34 32.72
C ALA A 188 -56.92 5.92 33.88
N THR A 189 -55.96 5.16 34.39
CA THR A 189 -55.02 5.61 35.41
C THR A 189 -53.69 5.90 34.73
N GLU A 190 -52.99 6.95 35.17
CA GLU A 190 -51.69 7.35 34.63
C GLU A 190 -50.59 7.09 35.67
N PRO A 191 -50.19 5.81 35.90
CA PRO A 191 -49.14 5.53 36.85
C PRO A 191 -47.80 6.11 36.40
N GLY A 192 -47.20 6.91 37.28
CA GLY A 192 -45.82 7.37 37.17
C GLY A 192 -45.01 6.92 38.38
N SER A 193 -43.76 6.52 38.17
CA SER A 193 -42.83 6.20 39.25
C SER A 193 -41.41 6.65 38.92
N ILE A 194 -40.66 7.08 39.94
CA ILE A 194 -39.23 7.37 39.84
C ILE A 194 -38.54 6.54 40.93
N SER A 195 -37.48 5.83 40.56
CA SER A 195 -36.70 4.98 41.46
C SER A 195 -35.21 5.28 41.33
N LEU A 196 -34.53 5.36 42.47
CA LEU A 196 -33.07 5.42 42.56
C LEU A 196 -32.56 4.07 43.07
N ASN A 197 -31.75 3.39 42.28
CA ASN A 197 -31.17 2.09 42.62
C ASN A 197 -29.66 2.24 42.81
N ILE A 198 -29.16 1.88 44.00
CA ILE A 198 -27.73 1.85 44.31
C ILE A 198 -27.32 0.39 44.50
N ARG A 199 -26.35 -0.08 43.71
CA ARG A 199 -25.85 -1.46 43.76
C ARG A 199 -24.33 -1.48 43.80
N GLY A 200 -23.76 -2.20 44.76
CA GLY A 200 -22.32 -2.41 44.86
C GLY A 200 -22.01 -3.84 45.32
N PRO A 201 -20.92 -4.45 44.82
CA PRO A 201 -20.50 -5.77 45.26
C PRO A 201 -19.88 -5.71 46.66
N ILE A 202 -20.30 -6.60 47.57
CA ILE A 202 -19.66 -6.79 48.89
C ILE A 202 -18.60 -7.90 48.81
N TYR A 203 -18.95 -9.03 48.18
CA TYR A 203 -18.04 -10.15 47.94
C TYR A 203 -18.34 -10.78 46.59
N THR A 204 -17.31 -11.01 45.77
CA THR A 204 -17.46 -11.53 44.39
C THR A 204 -16.65 -12.79 44.13
N GLY A 205 -16.19 -13.51 45.17
CA GLY A 205 -15.41 -14.75 45.00
C GLY A 205 -14.15 -14.60 44.12
N GLY A 206 -13.51 -13.42 44.13
CA GLY A 206 -12.31 -13.16 43.32
C GLY A 206 -12.55 -12.82 41.84
N ASN A 207 -13.81 -12.71 41.38
CA ASN A 207 -14.13 -12.34 40.00
C ASN A 207 -13.52 -10.98 39.59
N ILE A 208 -13.75 -9.92 40.37
CA ILE A 208 -13.26 -8.56 40.06
C ILE A 208 -11.72 -8.50 39.97
N PRO A 209 -10.95 -8.98 40.97
CA PRO A 209 -9.49 -9.05 40.85
C PRO A 209 -9.01 -9.84 39.64
N SER A 210 -9.71 -10.92 39.26
CA SER A 210 -9.34 -11.74 38.09
C SER A 210 -9.60 -11.04 36.77
N VAL A 211 -10.70 -10.28 36.65
CA VAL A 211 -10.95 -9.43 35.47
C VAL A 211 -9.89 -8.33 35.34
N ILE A 212 -9.47 -7.71 36.45
CA ILE A 212 -8.41 -6.70 36.44
C ILE A 212 -7.07 -7.32 36.00
N ARG A 213 -6.70 -8.49 36.56
CA ARG A 213 -5.49 -9.22 36.14
C ARG A 213 -5.52 -9.61 34.66
N LYS A 214 -6.68 -10.05 34.15
CA LYS A 214 -6.87 -10.32 32.72
C LYS A 214 -6.62 -9.06 31.88
N ALA A 215 -7.17 -7.91 32.26
CA ALA A 215 -6.96 -6.65 31.55
C ALA A 215 -5.49 -6.18 31.60
N GLN A 216 -4.80 -6.39 32.74
CA GLN A 216 -3.36 -6.13 32.87
C GLN A 216 -2.53 -7.01 31.93
N ALA A 217 -2.79 -8.32 31.91
CA ALA A 217 -2.11 -9.25 31.00
C ALA A 217 -2.37 -8.90 29.52
N GLN A 218 -3.58 -8.43 29.18
CA GLN A 218 -3.88 -7.94 27.84
C GLN A 218 -3.07 -6.69 27.46
N LYS A 219 -2.87 -5.74 28.39
CA LYS A 219 -1.98 -4.60 28.18
C LYS A 219 -0.53 -5.05 27.98
N GLU A 220 -0.04 -5.94 28.83
CA GLU A 220 1.34 -6.47 28.73
C GLU A 220 1.58 -7.15 27.37
N ALA A 221 0.60 -7.90 26.86
CA ALA A 221 0.65 -8.46 25.53
C ALA A 221 0.77 -7.37 24.44
N GLN A 222 0.06 -6.24 24.57
CA GLN A 222 0.19 -5.12 23.64
C GLN A 222 1.55 -4.40 23.73
N VAL A 223 2.11 -4.29 24.94
CA VAL A 223 3.46 -3.74 25.13
C VAL A 223 4.52 -4.67 24.52
N ALA A 224 4.39 -5.97 24.70
CA ALA A 224 5.25 -6.94 24.03
C ALA A 224 5.13 -6.85 22.50
N ASN A 225 3.90 -6.71 21.98
CA ASN A 225 3.65 -6.50 20.56
C ASN A 225 4.32 -5.22 20.03
N LEU A 226 4.31 -4.11 20.79
CA LEU A 226 5.02 -2.88 20.42
C LEU A 226 6.52 -3.13 20.19
N HIS A 227 7.17 -3.92 21.05
CA HIS A 227 8.59 -4.26 20.89
C HIS A 227 8.85 -5.14 19.67
N VAL A 228 7.96 -6.09 19.37
CA VAL A 228 8.03 -6.92 18.17
C VAL A 228 7.86 -6.07 16.92
N SER A 229 6.81 -5.23 16.86
CA SER A 229 6.54 -4.35 15.73
C SER A 229 7.64 -3.30 15.52
N LYS A 230 8.24 -2.78 16.60
CA LYS A 230 9.42 -1.91 16.49
C LYS A 230 10.54 -2.59 15.73
N ARG A 231 10.92 -3.81 16.13
CA ARG A 231 11.99 -4.58 15.48
C ARG A 231 11.64 -4.93 14.02
N GLN A 232 10.38 -5.28 13.75
CA GLN A 232 9.91 -5.54 12.39
C GLN A 232 10.02 -4.31 11.49
N ILE A 233 9.68 -3.12 11.99
CA ILE A 233 9.78 -1.86 11.25
C ILE A 233 11.24 -1.46 11.04
N GLU A 234 12.10 -1.60 12.06
CA GLU A 234 13.54 -1.37 11.93
C GLU A 234 14.17 -2.30 10.88
N GLN A 235 13.78 -3.57 10.87
CA GLN A 235 14.21 -4.54 9.86
C GLN A 235 13.70 -4.16 8.47
N ALA A 236 12.39 -3.87 8.32
CA ALA A 236 11.79 -3.54 7.03
C ALA A 236 12.38 -2.26 6.41
N ALA A 237 12.66 -1.25 7.24
CA ALA A 237 13.35 -0.03 6.84
C ALA A 237 14.79 -0.31 6.39
N ALA A 238 15.54 -1.13 7.13
CA ALA A 238 16.90 -1.51 6.75
C ALA A 238 16.94 -2.31 5.44
N THR A 239 16.05 -3.29 5.28
CA THR A 239 15.94 -4.06 4.05
C THR A 239 15.56 -3.18 2.87
N SER A 240 14.60 -2.26 3.03
CA SER A 240 14.19 -1.37 1.94
C SER A 240 15.28 -0.37 1.56
N TYR A 241 16.07 0.09 2.53
CA TYR A 241 17.23 0.92 2.26
C TYR A 241 18.30 0.14 1.48
N ALA A 242 18.62 -1.09 1.89
CA ALA A 242 19.58 -1.94 1.19
C ALA A 242 19.12 -2.27 -0.25
N LEU A 243 17.83 -2.49 -0.47
CA LEU A 243 17.27 -2.67 -1.81
C LEU A 243 17.40 -1.41 -2.68
N LEU A 244 17.21 -0.23 -2.12
CA LEU A 244 17.42 1.03 -2.83
C LEU A 244 18.89 1.24 -3.19
N ASP A 245 19.81 0.99 -2.25
CA ASP A 245 21.25 1.12 -2.50
C ASP A 245 21.72 0.14 -3.58
N MET A 246 21.23 -1.10 -3.53
CA MET A 246 21.45 -2.11 -4.58
C MET A 246 20.89 -1.64 -5.93
N ALA A 247 19.66 -1.11 -5.98
CA ALA A 247 19.06 -0.62 -7.22
C ALA A 247 19.88 0.54 -7.84
N ARG A 248 20.38 1.46 -7.01
CA ARG A 248 21.27 2.54 -7.44
C ARG A 248 22.59 2.04 -8.00
N ALA A 249 23.23 1.10 -7.29
CA ALA A 249 24.47 0.48 -7.73
C ALA A 249 24.27 -0.30 -9.04
N SER A 250 23.17 -1.05 -9.15
CA SER A 250 22.76 -1.79 -10.34
C SER A 250 22.57 -0.85 -11.53
N ARG A 251 21.80 0.23 -11.38
CA ARG A 251 21.62 1.23 -12.45
C ARG A 251 22.96 1.76 -12.95
N LYS A 252 23.85 2.19 -12.04
CA LYS A 252 25.17 2.72 -12.39
C LYS A 252 26.04 1.67 -13.09
N ALA A 253 26.02 0.42 -12.64
CA ALA A 253 26.77 -0.66 -13.27
C ALA A 253 26.23 -0.97 -14.68
N THR A 254 24.90 -0.97 -14.87
CA THR A 254 24.29 -1.19 -16.18
C THR A 254 24.53 -0.02 -17.14
N GLU A 255 24.55 1.23 -16.66
CA GLU A 255 24.95 2.40 -17.48
C GLU A 255 26.38 2.23 -18.02
N GLU A 256 27.31 1.78 -17.17
CA GLU A 256 28.69 1.49 -17.61
C GLU A 256 28.76 0.30 -18.57
N GLN A 257 27.98 -0.75 -18.32
CA GLN A 257 27.86 -1.90 -19.22
C GLN A 257 27.38 -1.47 -20.60
N ILE A 258 26.37 -0.60 -20.69
CA ILE A 258 25.89 -0.07 -21.98
C ILE A 258 27.00 0.70 -22.69
N ARG A 259 27.75 1.55 -21.99
CA ARG A 259 28.88 2.29 -22.58
C ARG A 259 29.90 1.33 -23.20
N ALA A 260 30.31 0.31 -22.44
CA ALA A 260 31.29 -0.68 -22.89
C ALA A 260 30.75 -1.57 -24.03
N SER A 261 29.51 -2.06 -23.92
CA SER A 261 28.86 -2.86 -24.97
C SER A 261 28.64 -2.08 -26.26
N GLN A 262 28.38 -0.77 -26.18
CA GLN A 262 28.23 0.08 -27.36
C GLN A 262 29.56 0.19 -28.12
N VAL A 263 30.67 0.45 -27.41
CA VAL A 263 32.01 0.49 -28.03
C VAL A 263 32.38 -0.87 -28.62
N ALA A 264 32.10 -1.96 -27.91
CA ALA A 264 32.38 -3.31 -28.40
C ALA A 264 31.55 -3.65 -29.65
N PHE A 265 30.28 -3.27 -29.70
CA PHE A 265 29.42 -3.44 -30.86
C PHE A 265 29.93 -2.65 -32.08
N GLU A 266 30.26 -1.38 -31.89
CA GLU A 266 30.79 -0.52 -32.96
C GLU A 266 32.13 -1.05 -33.49
N GLY A 267 33.04 -1.46 -32.61
CA GLY A 267 34.31 -2.07 -32.99
C GLY A 267 34.14 -3.38 -33.74
N THR A 268 33.27 -4.28 -33.25
CA THR A 268 33.02 -5.57 -33.90
C THR A 268 32.37 -5.40 -35.28
N LYS A 269 31.50 -4.39 -35.43
CA LYS A 269 30.87 -4.06 -36.70
C LYS A 269 31.89 -3.57 -37.73
N GLU A 270 32.83 -2.72 -37.32
CA GLU A 270 33.91 -2.24 -38.20
C GLU A 270 34.85 -3.39 -38.59
N GLU A 271 35.28 -4.20 -37.61
CA GLU A 271 36.13 -5.38 -37.85
C GLU A 271 35.48 -6.40 -38.80
N ALA A 272 34.16 -6.59 -38.70
CA ALA A 272 33.41 -7.48 -39.59
C ALA A 272 33.32 -6.90 -41.02
N THR A 273 33.18 -5.59 -41.16
CA THR A 273 33.19 -4.91 -42.47
C THR A 273 34.53 -5.06 -43.18
N LEU A 274 35.61 -5.15 -42.41
CA LEU A 274 36.97 -5.39 -42.89
C LEU A 274 37.31 -6.89 -43.02
N GLY A 275 36.38 -7.80 -42.70
CA GLY A 275 36.57 -9.25 -42.79
C GLY A 275 37.38 -9.90 -41.66
N ALA A 276 37.71 -9.16 -40.59
CA ALA A 276 38.46 -9.67 -39.45
C ALA A 276 37.57 -10.38 -38.40
N ARG A 277 36.25 -10.18 -38.47
CA ARG A 277 35.24 -10.79 -37.61
C ARG A 277 34.10 -11.38 -38.43
N THR A 278 33.34 -12.28 -37.82
CA THR A 278 32.19 -12.92 -38.46
C THR A 278 30.89 -12.14 -38.21
N THR A 279 29.88 -12.33 -39.06
CA THR A 279 28.52 -11.80 -38.83
C THR A 279 27.95 -12.27 -37.49
N LEU A 280 28.28 -13.50 -37.07
CA LEU A 280 27.88 -14.04 -35.77
C LEU A 280 28.44 -13.20 -34.61
N ASP A 281 29.67 -12.69 -34.71
CA ASP A 281 30.28 -11.84 -33.68
C ASP A 281 29.53 -10.50 -33.54
N VAL A 282 29.15 -9.89 -34.67
CA VAL A 282 28.37 -8.63 -34.68
C VAL A 282 27.00 -8.85 -34.05
N LEU A 283 26.30 -9.92 -34.43
CA LEU A 283 24.98 -10.26 -33.89
C LEU A 283 25.03 -10.56 -32.39
N ASN A 284 26.10 -11.18 -31.90
CA ASN A 284 26.30 -11.41 -30.48
C ASN A 284 26.55 -10.09 -29.72
N ALA A 285 27.43 -9.22 -30.24
CA ALA A 285 27.70 -7.92 -29.62
C ALA A 285 26.46 -7.02 -29.58
N GLU A 286 25.63 -7.06 -30.63
CA GLU A 286 24.35 -6.35 -30.67
C GLU A 286 23.38 -6.90 -29.61
N GLN A 287 23.28 -8.22 -29.49
CA GLN A 287 22.43 -8.87 -28.50
C GLN A 287 22.84 -8.50 -27.07
N ASP A 288 24.13 -8.41 -26.78
CA ASP A 288 24.66 -7.98 -25.48
C ASP A 288 24.29 -6.54 -25.17
N LEU A 289 24.46 -5.63 -26.13
CA LEU A 289 24.05 -4.23 -26.01
C LEU A 289 22.53 -4.09 -25.75
N LEU A 290 21.72 -4.87 -26.46
CA LEU A 290 20.26 -4.90 -26.27
C LEU A 290 19.86 -5.42 -24.89
N ASN A 291 20.52 -6.48 -24.42
CA ASN A 291 20.29 -7.03 -23.09
C ASN A 291 20.69 -6.01 -22.00
N ALA A 292 21.79 -5.28 -22.19
CA ALA A 292 22.21 -4.21 -21.29
C ALA A 292 21.19 -3.05 -21.28
N LYS A 293 20.70 -2.62 -22.45
CA LYS A 293 19.63 -1.60 -22.57
C LYS A 293 18.34 -2.04 -21.89
N ALA A 294 17.89 -3.28 -22.10
CA ALA A 294 16.71 -3.83 -21.43
C ALA A 294 16.90 -3.87 -19.89
N SER A 295 18.10 -4.23 -19.43
CA SER A 295 18.44 -4.25 -18.01
C SER A 295 18.42 -2.84 -17.39
N LEU A 296 18.81 -1.80 -18.13
CA LEU A 296 18.75 -0.41 -17.65
C LEU A 296 17.30 0.06 -17.47
N ILE A 297 16.40 -0.30 -18.40
CA ILE A 297 14.97 0.04 -18.28
C ILE A 297 14.41 -0.58 -16.99
N SER A 298 14.75 -1.84 -16.69
CA SER A 298 14.38 -2.49 -15.43
C SER A 298 15.00 -1.80 -14.21
N ALA A 299 16.31 -1.51 -14.23
CA ALA A 299 17.01 -0.87 -13.12
C ALA A 299 16.45 0.51 -12.78
N LEU A 300 16.08 1.30 -13.79
CA LEU A 300 15.42 2.61 -13.60
C LEU A 300 14.04 2.47 -12.94
N ALA A 301 13.26 1.47 -13.33
CA ALA A 301 11.97 1.21 -12.72
C ALA A 301 12.12 0.74 -11.27
N ASP A 302 13.05 -0.19 -11.04
CA ASP A 302 13.32 -0.78 -9.73
C ASP A 302 13.84 0.26 -8.73
N GLU A 303 14.70 1.18 -9.15
CA GLU A 303 15.18 2.29 -8.30
C GLU A 303 14.03 3.19 -7.84
N GLN A 304 13.13 3.57 -8.76
CA GLN A 304 11.98 4.40 -8.42
C GLN A 304 11.05 3.69 -7.43
N VAL A 305 10.73 2.41 -7.70
CA VAL A 305 9.88 1.60 -6.81
C VAL A 305 10.54 1.39 -5.45
N ALA A 306 11.86 1.14 -5.41
CA ALA A 306 12.60 0.99 -4.17
C ALA A 306 12.60 2.27 -3.33
N ALA A 307 12.71 3.45 -3.96
CA ALA A 307 12.63 4.74 -3.30
C ALA A 307 11.28 4.98 -2.62
N TYR A 308 10.17 4.72 -3.32
CA TYR A 308 8.84 4.85 -2.74
C TYR A 308 8.52 3.75 -1.71
N ARG A 309 9.06 2.54 -1.90
CA ARG A 309 8.97 1.47 -0.88
C ARG A 309 9.67 1.90 0.41
N LEU A 310 10.84 2.54 0.34
CA LEU A 310 11.51 3.09 1.52
C LEU A 310 10.67 4.18 2.20
N LEU A 311 10.06 5.10 1.44
CA LEU A 311 9.12 6.09 2.01
C LEU A 311 7.94 5.43 2.74
N ALA A 312 7.37 4.36 2.17
CA ALA A 312 6.28 3.63 2.80
C ALA A 312 6.73 2.96 4.12
N GLN A 313 7.91 2.33 4.14
CA GLN A 313 8.47 1.76 5.36
C GLN A 313 8.87 2.81 6.40
N MET A 314 9.07 4.06 5.99
CA MET A 314 9.30 5.17 6.92
C MET A 314 8.00 5.80 7.44
N GLY A 315 6.82 5.38 6.94
CA GLY A 315 5.54 5.99 7.29
C GLY A 315 5.30 7.34 6.60
N GLN A 316 6.02 7.63 5.52
CA GLN A 316 6.05 8.93 4.84
C GLN A 316 5.41 8.90 3.45
N LEU A 317 4.89 7.77 3.00
CA LEU A 317 4.21 7.68 1.70
C LEU A 317 2.74 8.11 1.83
N THR A 318 2.50 9.35 2.25
CA THR A 318 1.15 9.89 2.45
C THR A 318 0.87 11.06 1.53
N VAL A 319 -0.41 11.30 1.26
CA VAL A 319 -0.90 12.46 0.51
C VAL A 319 -0.34 13.77 1.10
N ASP A 320 -0.28 13.86 2.42
CA ASP A 320 0.23 15.03 3.15
C ASP A 320 1.72 15.25 2.91
N HIS A 321 2.53 14.19 3.03
CA HIS A 321 3.99 14.31 2.91
C HIS A 321 4.43 14.53 1.46
N LEU A 322 3.74 13.89 0.51
CA LEU A 322 3.98 14.06 -0.92
C LEU A 322 3.33 15.33 -1.51
N ASN A 323 2.54 16.06 -0.70
CA ASN A 323 1.80 17.25 -1.12
C ASN A 323 0.99 17.05 -2.41
N LEU A 324 0.25 15.93 -2.48
CA LEU A 324 -0.52 15.61 -3.68
C LEU A 324 -1.75 16.54 -3.80
N PRO A 325 -2.08 17.01 -5.01
CA PRO A 325 -3.22 17.90 -5.25
C PRO A 325 -4.54 17.11 -5.29
N VAL A 326 -4.87 16.43 -4.20
CA VAL A 326 -6.08 15.62 -4.06
C VAL A 326 -6.87 16.06 -2.83
N GLN A 327 -8.18 15.82 -2.85
CA GLN A 327 -9.02 16.06 -1.68
C GLN A 327 -8.60 15.10 -0.57
N LYS A 328 -8.09 15.66 0.53
CA LYS A 328 -7.70 14.89 1.70
C LYS A 328 -8.94 14.33 2.38
N TYR A 329 -8.92 13.03 2.68
CA TYR A 329 -9.97 12.43 3.50
C TYR A 329 -9.87 12.97 4.92
N ASP A 330 -10.95 13.62 5.41
CA ASP A 330 -11.04 14.09 6.78
C ASP A 330 -11.75 13.03 7.66
N PRO A 331 -11.01 12.26 8.48
CA PRO A 331 -11.60 11.25 9.35
C PRO A 331 -12.37 11.86 10.54
N ASP A 332 -12.27 13.17 10.78
CA ASP A 332 -13.04 13.90 11.80
C ASP A 332 -14.37 14.43 11.28
N ALA A 333 -14.53 14.64 9.97
CA ALA A 333 -15.76 15.20 9.39
C ALA A 333 -17.00 14.40 9.80
N TYR A 334 -17.01 13.08 9.57
CA TYR A 334 -18.16 12.23 9.92
C TYR A 334 -18.43 12.20 11.43
N TYR A 335 -17.37 12.10 12.25
CA TYR A 335 -17.51 12.15 13.70
C TYR A 335 -18.11 13.48 14.17
N ASN A 336 -17.66 14.60 13.60
CA ASN A 336 -18.16 15.94 13.91
C ASN A 336 -19.62 16.13 13.49
N HIS A 337 -20.05 15.51 12.39
CA HIS A 337 -21.45 15.51 11.97
C HIS A 337 -22.34 14.70 12.92
N VAL A 338 -21.85 13.61 13.49
CA VAL A 338 -22.66 12.69 14.31
C VAL A 338 -22.60 13.02 15.81
N LYS A 339 -21.49 13.56 16.33
CA LYS A 339 -21.28 13.76 17.78
C LYS A 339 -22.34 14.62 18.46
N ASN A 340 -22.92 15.58 17.73
CA ASN A 340 -23.96 16.49 18.19
C ASN A 340 -25.29 16.25 17.47
N ALA A 341 -25.38 15.21 16.63
CA ALA A 341 -26.61 14.90 15.92
C ALA A 341 -27.69 14.49 16.94
N PRO A 342 -28.92 15.02 16.82
CA PRO A 342 -30.02 14.60 17.67
C PRO A 342 -30.30 13.10 17.46
N ALA A 343 -30.71 12.40 18.52
CA ALA A 343 -31.05 10.97 18.48
C ALA A 343 -32.15 10.62 17.44
N ALA A 344 -32.93 11.62 17.03
CA ALA A 344 -33.86 11.54 15.90
C ALA A 344 -33.41 12.50 14.79
N SER A 345 -33.00 11.97 13.64
CA SER A 345 -32.75 12.78 12.45
C SER A 345 -34.07 13.23 11.84
N ASP A 346 -34.09 14.37 11.15
CA ASP A 346 -35.32 14.83 10.48
C ASP A 346 -35.76 13.88 9.36
N GLN A 347 -34.81 13.14 8.78
CA GLN A 347 -35.06 12.01 7.86
C GLN A 347 -35.69 10.81 8.59
N GLY A 348 -35.25 10.49 9.81
CA GLY A 348 -35.85 9.47 10.66
C GLY A 348 -37.28 9.84 11.10
N LYS A 349 -37.52 11.12 11.46
CA LYS A 349 -38.87 11.63 11.73
C LYS A 349 -39.77 11.66 10.49
N ALA A 350 -39.18 11.78 9.29
CA ALA A 350 -39.92 11.67 8.03
C ALA A 350 -40.29 10.21 7.75
N LEU A 351 -39.36 9.28 7.98
CA LEU A 351 -39.62 7.84 7.88
C LEU A 351 -40.66 7.37 8.90
N ASP A 352 -40.56 7.77 10.17
CA ASP A 352 -41.55 7.46 11.20
C ASP A 352 -42.93 8.02 10.85
N ARG A 353 -43.00 9.22 10.24
CA ARG A 353 -44.27 9.76 9.72
C ARG A 353 -44.85 8.90 8.62
N VAL A 354 -44.02 8.38 7.72
CA VAL A 354 -44.44 7.50 6.63
C VAL A 354 -44.89 6.14 7.17
N LEU A 355 -44.14 5.53 8.10
CA LEU A 355 -44.48 4.26 8.73
C LEU A 355 -45.78 4.35 9.54
N LYS A 356 -45.97 5.47 10.26
CA LYS A 356 -47.20 5.75 11.02
C LYS A 356 -48.41 6.03 10.12
N ALA A 357 -48.19 6.61 8.93
CA ALA A 357 -49.23 6.76 7.90
C ALA A 357 -49.57 5.44 7.19
N LEU A 358 -48.65 4.47 7.17
CA LEU A 358 -48.84 3.14 6.61
C LEU A 358 -49.43 2.13 7.61
N GLY A 359 -49.81 2.57 8.81
CA GLY A 359 -50.49 1.74 9.81
C GLY A 359 -49.64 0.63 10.41
N GLN A 360 -48.30 0.72 10.30
CA GLN A 360 -47.37 -0.19 10.99
C GLN A 360 -46.89 0.45 12.30
N GLU A 361 -47.76 0.46 13.31
CA GLU A 361 -47.38 0.44 14.74
C GLU A 361 -48.31 -0.52 15.50
#